data_AF-A0A9W9VPY8-F1
#
_entry.id   AF-A0A9W9VPY8-F1
#
_cell.length_a   1.000
_cell.length_b   1.000
_cell.length_c   1.000
_cell.angle_alpha   90.00
_cell.angle_beta   90.00
_cell.angle_gamma   90.00
#
_symmetry.space_group_name_H-M   'P 1'
#
loop_
_entity.id
_entity.type
_entity.pdbx_description
1 polymer ?
#
loop_
_entity_poly.entity_id
_entity_poly.type
_entity_poly.pdbx_seq_one_letter_code
_entity_poly.pdbx_strand_id
1 'polypeptide(L)'
;MHLGAGGCLSEQGDASVNKTNASADRSKTQRPGDVALVPPHSFSPLNILTVLSSLLIIGAFIWALMLQDGVAVLALIAIGFASALIGIACRWKPELSERPTDVVVPNWDIMIRTRDGAFVIIRCAEEIARELFIGPEKCDYLVSDQWFKVLVGISLSLITISVILPGNCSWTMQAVIAVIYIVLNVLYWIASLLPQRLFWDLSRYNCDLVTPENLQFADKVIQGKPKPSFTKSLWFAIQATGQVEWVTISGAAPRRPEWETWLKLAHDNSGNPEWDAIGEKDRLMKEAHKNSQSSISVFVREESA
;
A
#
# COMPACT_ATOMS: atom_id res chain seq x y z
N MET A 1 33.81 16.48 -54.19
CA MET A 1 35.20 16.99 -54.09
C MET A 1 35.79 16.39 -52.83
N HIS A 2 36.77 15.49 -52.99
CA HIS A 2 37.68 14.87 -52.01
C HIS A 2 37.10 14.33 -50.67
N LEU A 3 36.99 13.02 -50.44
CA LEU A 3 38.01 11.94 -50.25
C LEU A 3 38.41 11.75 -48.77
N GLY A 4 38.33 10.50 -48.29
CA GLY A 4 38.96 10.06 -47.04
C GLY A 4 38.44 8.70 -46.55
N ALA A 5 39.02 7.62 -47.04
CA ALA A 5 38.75 6.22 -46.66
C ALA A 5 39.87 5.63 -45.78
N GLY A 6 39.53 4.54 -45.06
CA GLY A 6 40.45 3.62 -44.36
C GLY A 6 39.89 3.24 -42.98
N GLY A 7 39.60 1.99 -42.60
CA GLY A 7 39.91 0.66 -43.12
C GLY A 7 40.67 -0.14 -42.06
N CYS A 8 40.03 -1.15 -41.42
CA CYS A 8 40.63 -2.47 -41.13
C CYS A 8 39.65 -3.45 -40.43
N LEU A 9 39.58 -4.66 -41.01
CA LEU A 9 39.13 -5.96 -40.48
C LEU A 9 40.20 -6.49 -39.48
N SER A 10 40.10 -7.55 -38.67
CA SER A 10 39.29 -8.77 -38.44
C SER A 10 39.25 -9.00 -36.90
N GLU A 11 38.60 -9.96 -36.23
CA GLU A 11 38.34 -11.38 -36.51
C GLU A 11 37.36 -11.97 -35.47
N GLN A 12 36.79 -13.13 -35.83
CA GLN A 12 35.72 -13.90 -35.20
C GLN A 12 36.04 -14.55 -33.84
N GLY A 13 34.97 -14.79 -33.08
CA GLY A 13 34.93 -15.74 -31.96
C GLY A 13 33.50 -15.91 -31.42
N ASP A 14 32.70 -16.74 -32.10
CA ASP A 14 31.33 -17.12 -31.72
C ASP A 14 31.25 -17.83 -30.36
N ALA A 15 30.30 -17.40 -29.53
CA ALA A 15 29.64 -18.24 -28.54
C ALA A 15 28.19 -17.79 -28.38
N SER A 16 27.33 -18.35 -29.23
CA SER A 16 25.88 -18.25 -29.16
C SER A 16 25.36 -18.89 -27.86
N VAL A 17 24.72 -18.11 -26.99
CA VAL A 17 23.72 -18.62 -26.04
C VAL A 17 22.52 -17.68 -26.05
N ASN A 18 21.47 -18.16 -26.73
CA ASN A 18 20.06 -17.75 -26.70
C ASN A 18 19.69 -16.65 -25.68
N LYS A 19 19.56 -15.41 -26.16
CA LYS A 19 18.84 -14.32 -25.48
C LYS A 19 17.70 -13.74 -26.31
N THR A 20 17.20 -14.51 -27.27
CA THR A 20 16.00 -14.22 -28.02
C THR A 20 14.92 -15.19 -27.56
N ASN A 21 13.81 -14.65 -27.05
CA ASN A 21 12.48 -15.28 -26.84
C ASN A 21 11.86 -15.18 -25.42
N ALA A 22 12.31 -14.29 -24.52
CA ALA A 22 11.66 -14.13 -23.20
C ALA A 22 11.06 -12.75 -22.88
N SER A 23 11.26 -11.72 -23.71
CA SER A 23 10.83 -10.35 -23.38
C SER A 23 9.76 -9.76 -24.30
N ALA A 24 9.15 -10.56 -25.17
CA ALA A 24 8.22 -10.06 -26.21
C ALA A 24 6.73 -10.33 -25.95
N ASP A 25 6.32 -10.83 -24.77
CA ASP A 25 4.93 -11.27 -24.54
C ASP A 25 4.27 -10.74 -23.25
N ARG A 26 4.57 -9.50 -22.83
CA ARG A 26 3.88 -8.87 -21.68
C ARG A 26 3.30 -7.48 -21.90
N SER A 27 3.31 -6.95 -23.12
CA SER A 27 2.53 -5.75 -23.48
C SER A 27 1.22 -6.15 -24.18
N LYS A 28 0.41 -6.99 -23.52
CA LYS A 28 -0.99 -7.11 -23.93
C LYS A 28 -1.73 -5.83 -23.53
N THR A 29 -1.73 -4.90 -24.48
CA THR A 29 -2.87 -4.04 -24.86
C THR A 29 -3.94 -3.87 -23.77
N GLN A 30 -3.69 -2.98 -22.81
CA GLN A 30 -4.77 -2.43 -22.01
C GLN A 30 -5.54 -1.47 -22.91
N ARG A 31 -6.80 -1.80 -23.22
CA ARG A 31 -7.65 -0.91 -24.02
C ARG A 31 -7.90 0.36 -23.20
N PRO A 32 -7.89 1.55 -23.83
CA PRO A 32 -8.31 2.79 -23.16
C PRO A 32 -9.79 2.64 -22.80
N GLY A 33 -10.09 2.22 -21.56
CA GLY A 33 -11.45 1.92 -21.11
C GLY A 33 -11.57 0.80 -20.07
N ASP A 34 -10.55 -0.04 -19.85
CA ASP A 34 -10.58 -1.00 -18.75
C ASP A 34 -10.27 -0.28 -17.43
N VAL A 35 -11.35 0.10 -16.75
CA VAL A 35 -11.33 0.83 -15.49
C VAL A 35 -10.45 0.10 -14.47
N ALA A 36 -9.47 0.83 -13.92
CA ALA A 36 -8.65 0.41 -12.80
C ALA A 36 -9.48 0.38 -11.50
N LEU A 37 -10.50 -0.49 -11.45
CA LEU A 37 -11.31 -0.71 -10.27
C LEU A 37 -10.90 -2.05 -9.65
N VAL A 38 -10.45 -2.02 -8.40
CA VAL A 38 -10.35 -3.22 -7.56
C VAL A 38 -11.73 -3.46 -6.96
N PRO A 39 -12.51 -4.45 -7.44
CA PRO A 39 -13.85 -4.66 -6.94
C PRO A 39 -13.80 -5.28 -5.53
N PRO A 40 -14.82 -5.02 -4.69
CA PRO A 40 -15.00 -5.81 -3.48
C PRO A 40 -15.33 -7.26 -3.87
N HIS A 41 -14.89 -8.21 -3.05
CA HIS A 41 -15.24 -9.62 -3.24
C HIS A 41 -16.77 -9.80 -3.17
N SER A 42 -17.35 -10.64 -4.03
CA SER A 42 -18.82 -10.82 -4.05
C SER A 42 -19.37 -11.28 -2.70
N PHE A 43 -18.63 -12.14 -2.00
CA PHE A 43 -18.91 -12.57 -0.62
C PHE A 43 -18.09 -11.81 0.43
N SER A 44 -17.79 -10.54 0.18
CA SER A 44 -17.19 -9.67 1.19
C SER A 44 -18.08 -9.65 2.45
N PRO A 45 -17.51 -9.72 3.66
CA PRO A 45 -18.28 -9.60 4.90
C PRO A 45 -19.21 -8.37 4.92
N LEU A 46 -18.82 -7.27 4.27
CA LEU A 46 -19.66 -6.09 4.11
C LEU A 46 -20.90 -6.36 3.27
N ASN A 47 -20.79 -7.07 2.14
CA ASN A 47 -21.94 -7.38 1.29
C ASN A 47 -22.95 -8.27 2.03
N ILE A 48 -22.46 -9.28 2.75
CA ILE A 48 -23.30 -10.16 3.59
C ILE A 48 -24.03 -9.31 4.65
N LEU A 49 -23.31 -8.41 5.31
CA LEU A 49 -23.88 -7.55 6.34
C LEU A 49 -24.88 -6.55 5.76
N THR A 50 -24.66 -6.04 4.55
CA THR A 50 -25.62 -5.17 3.84
C THR A 50 -26.90 -5.92 3.46
N VAL A 51 -26.80 -7.18 3.03
CA VAL A 51 -27.99 -8.00 2.76
C VAL A 51 -28.74 -8.30 4.05
N LEU A 52 -28.02 -8.67 5.12
CA LEU A 52 -28.61 -8.94 6.43
C LEU A 52 -29.32 -7.70 7.00
N SER A 53 -28.68 -6.53 6.96
CA SER A 53 -29.28 -5.28 7.44
C SER A 53 -30.52 -4.92 6.62
N SER A 54 -30.48 -5.11 5.30
CA SER A 54 -31.65 -4.91 4.43
C SER A 54 -32.82 -5.82 4.83
N LEU A 55 -32.55 -7.11 5.11
CA LEU A 55 -33.58 -8.06 5.55
C LEU A 55 -34.16 -7.69 6.93
N LEU A 56 -33.33 -7.25 7.87
CA LEU A 56 -33.78 -6.81 9.20
C LEU A 56 -34.68 -5.58 9.11
N ILE A 57 -34.35 -4.61 8.26
CA ILE A 57 -35.18 -3.42 8.04
C ILE A 57 -36.51 -3.78 7.37
N ILE A 58 -36.52 -4.67 6.38
CA ILE A 58 -37.76 -5.17 5.76
C ILE A 58 -38.63 -5.90 6.79
N GLY A 59 -38.02 -6.76 7.63
CA GLY A 59 -38.72 -7.45 8.71
C GLY A 59 -39.34 -6.49 9.71
N ALA A 60 -38.59 -5.48 10.16
CA ALA A 60 -39.09 -4.44 11.05
C ALA A 60 -40.21 -3.62 10.42
N PHE A 61 -40.14 -3.35 9.12
CA PHE A 61 -41.16 -2.61 8.38
C PHE A 61 -42.48 -3.39 8.29
N ILE A 62 -42.42 -4.69 7.95
CA ILE A 62 -43.60 -5.57 7.92
C ILE A 62 -44.21 -5.65 9.32
N TRP A 63 -43.37 -5.81 10.35
CA TRP A 63 -43.83 -5.86 11.74
C TRP A 63 -44.52 -4.56 12.19
N ALA A 64 -43.98 -3.39 11.79
CA ALA A 64 -44.57 -2.09 12.06
C ALA A 64 -45.98 -1.94 11.44
N LEU A 65 -46.17 -2.44 10.22
CA LEU A 65 -47.46 -2.44 9.54
C LEU A 65 -48.48 -3.34 10.25
N MET A 66 -48.05 -4.52 10.72
CA MET A 66 -48.92 -5.44 11.48
C MET A 66 -49.39 -4.82 12.81
N LEU A 67 -48.52 -4.06 13.46
CA LEU A 67 -48.84 -3.34 14.70
C LEU A 67 -49.55 -2.00 14.48
N GLN A 68 -49.78 -1.60 13.22
CA GLN A 68 -50.40 -0.33 12.84
C GLN A 68 -49.68 0.90 13.44
N ASP A 69 -48.36 0.82 13.62
CA ASP A 69 -47.54 1.89 14.18
C ASP A 69 -47.05 2.83 13.06
N GLY A 70 -47.85 3.85 12.77
CA GLY A 70 -47.59 4.80 11.68
C GLY A 70 -46.29 5.59 11.87
N VAL A 71 -45.89 5.89 13.11
CA VAL A 71 -44.65 6.64 13.40
C VAL A 71 -43.44 5.78 13.11
N ALA A 72 -43.48 4.49 13.49
CA ALA A 72 -42.41 3.55 13.19
C ALA A 72 -42.25 3.32 11.68
N VAL A 73 -43.36 3.22 10.95
CA VAL A 73 -43.36 3.14 9.48
C VAL A 73 -42.69 4.36 8.86
N LEU A 74 -43.05 5.57 9.30
CA LEU A 74 -42.46 6.81 8.79
C LEU A 74 -40.94 6.88 9.05
N ALA A 75 -40.50 6.47 10.24
CA ALA A 75 -39.08 6.39 10.58
C ALA A 75 -38.33 5.42 9.64
N LEU A 76 -38.84 4.20 9.47
CA LEU A 76 -38.19 3.19 8.62
C LEU A 76 -38.12 3.63 7.14
N ILE A 77 -39.14 4.33 6.64
CA ILE A 77 -39.11 4.93 5.29
C ILE A 77 -38.03 6.00 5.20
N ALA A 78 -37.91 6.88 6.20
CA ALA A 78 -36.90 7.93 6.23
C ALA A 78 -35.47 7.36 6.25
N ILE A 79 -35.20 6.33 7.06
CA ILE A 79 -33.91 5.59 7.05
C ILE A 79 -33.65 4.94 5.69
N GLY A 80 -34.65 4.29 5.09
CA GLY A 80 -34.50 3.65 3.78
C GLY A 80 -34.15 4.66 2.69
N PHE A 81 -34.84 5.80 2.66
CA PHE A 81 -34.57 6.86 1.69
C PHE A 81 -33.19 7.50 1.93
N ALA A 82 -32.81 7.76 3.19
CA ALA A 82 -31.49 8.26 3.51
C ALA A 82 -30.37 7.29 3.06
N SER A 83 -30.57 5.99 3.26
CA SER A 83 -29.63 4.94 2.85
C SER A 83 -29.47 4.86 1.33
N ALA A 84 -30.55 5.07 0.58
CA ALA A 84 -30.49 5.15 -0.89
C ALA A 84 -29.72 6.39 -1.36
N LEU A 85 -29.98 7.56 -0.76
CA LEU A 85 -29.30 8.81 -1.12
C LEU A 85 -27.79 8.74 -0.85
N ILE A 86 -27.39 8.24 0.32
CA ILE A 86 -25.96 8.09 0.65
C ILE A 86 -25.31 7.04 -0.26
N GLY A 87 -26.01 5.96 -0.61
CA GLY A 87 -25.50 4.96 -1.54
C GLY A 87 -25.25 5.51 -2.94
N ILE A 88 -26.14 6.36 -3.44
CA ILE A 88 -25.96 7.06 -4.73
C ILE A 88 -24.80 8.06 -4.64
N ALA A 89 -24.72 8.83 -3.55
CA ALA A 89 -23.64 9.80 -3.35
C ALA A 89 -22.27 9.12 -3.25
N CYS A 90 -22.18 7.97 -2.57
CA CYS A 90 -20.95 7.21 -2.40
C CYS A 90 -20.57 6.34 -3.61
N ARG A 91 -21.29 6.43 -4.74
CA ARG A 91 -20.90 5.72 -5.95
C ARG A 91 -19.83 6.52 -6.69
N TRP A 92 -18.59 6.10 -6.57
CA TRP A 92 -17.43 6.71 -7.21
C TRP A 92 -16.54 5.65 -7.87
N LYS A 93 -15.67 6.10 -8.78
CA LYS A 93 -14.58 5.30 -9.34
C LYS A 93 -13.26 6.06 -9.15
N PRO A 94 -12.14 5.36 -8.91
CA PRO A 94 -10.84 6.01 -8.82
C PRO A 94 -10.44 6.55 -10.21
N GLU A 95 -9.97 7.79 -10.25
CA GLU A 95 -9.29 8.35 -11.41
C GLU A 95 -7.78 8.23 -11.15
N LEU A 96 -7.14 7.30 -11.88
CA LEU A 96 -5.69 7.17 -11.85
C LEU A 96 -5.07 8.23 -12.75
N SER A 97 -3.90 8.73 -12.38
CA SER A 97 -3.11 9.60 -13.25
C SER A 97 -2.78 8.85 -14.53
N GLU A 98 -3.36 9.28 -15.65
CA GLU A 98 -2.96 8.81 -16.96
C GLU A 98 -1.72 9.57 -17.41
N ARG A 99 -0.83 8.86 -18.11
CA ARG A 99 0.35 9.49 -18.66
C ARG A 99 -0.03 10.19 -19.97
N PRO A 100 0.41 11.44 -20.18
CA PRO A 100 0.16 12.16 -21.43
C PRO A 100 1.05 11.74 -22.62
N THR A 101 1.97 10.77 -22.47
CA THR A 101 2.98 10.43 -23.49
C THR A 101 3.30 8.93 -23.52
N ASP A 102 3.27 8.30 -24.69
CA ASP A 102 3.46 6.85 -24.86
C ASP A 102 4.93 6.37 -24.89
N VAL A 103 5.85 7.11 -24.27
CA VAL A 103 7.27 6.72 -24.24
C VAL A 103 7.47 5.52 -23.33
N VAL A 104 8.20 4.51 -23.80
CA VAL A 104 8.58 3.33 -23.00
C VAL A 104 9.50 3.79 -21.87
N VAL A 105 9.06 3.55 -20.63
CA VAL A 105 9.80 3.84 -19.40
C VAL A 105 10.42 2.57 -18.84
N PRO A 106 11.50 2.69 -18.06
CA PRO A 106 11.97 1.59 -17.23
C PRO A 106 10.94 1.20 -16.17
N ASN A 107 11.04 -0.04 -15.69
CA ASN A 107 10.21 -0.55 -14.59
C ASN A 107 10.38 0.32 -13.33
N TRP A 108 9.32 0.39 -12.52
CA TRP A 108 9.32 1.16 -11.29
C TRP A 108 9.33 0.24 -10.08
N ASP A 109 10.52 0.03 -9.53
CA ASP A 109 10.71 -0.76 -8.32
C ASP A 109 10.46 0.10 -7.08
N ILE A 110 9.68 -0.45 -6.14
CA ILE A 110 9.27 0.24 -4.91
C ILE A 110 10.00 -0.37 -3.73
N MET A 111 10.50 0.49 -2.85
CA MET A 111 11.00 0.06 -1.56
C MET A 111 10.19 0.67 -0.41
N ILE A 112 9.67 -0.20 0.44
CA ILE A 112 8.95 0.17 1.65
C ILE A 112 9.82 -0.15 2.85
N ARG A 113 10.10 0.87 3.67
CA ARG A 113 10.74 0.72 4.97
C ARG A 113 9.66 0.69 6.05
N THR A 114 9.60 -0.38 6.83
CA THR A 114 8.69 -0.47 7.97
C THR A 114 9.27 0.21 9.21
N ARG A 115 8.40 0.51 10.19
CA ARG A 115 8.83 1.06 11.49
C ARG A 115 9.72 0.08 12.27
N ASP A 116 9.52 -1.21 12.07
CA ASP A 116 10.31 -2.28 12.70
C ASP A 116 11.68 -2.49 12.02
N GLY A 117 12.03 -1.67 11.02
CA GLY A 117 13.32 -1.75 10.34
C GLY A 117 13.41 -2.89 9.32
N ALA A 118 12.27 -3.39 8.83
CA ALA A 118 12.23 -4.30 7.69
C ALA A 118 12.17 -3.51 6.38
N PHE A 119 12.72 -4.11 5.32
CA PHE A 119 12.69 -3.57 3.97
C PHE A 119 11.91 -4.53 3.07
N VAL A 120 10.89 -4.01 2.39
CA VAL A 120 10.10 -4.75 1.41
C VAL A 120 10.37 -4.14 0.04
N ILE A 121 10.92 -4.95 -0.87
CA ILE A 121 11.20 -4.54 -2.25
C ILE A 121 10.14 -5.18 -3.14
N ILE A 122 9.46 -4.34 -3.90
CA ILE A 122 8.40 -4.74 -4.81
C ILE A 122 8.87 -4.40 -6.21
N ARG A 123 9.11 -5.44 -7.03
CA ARG A 123 9.48 -5.28 -8.44
C ARG A 123 8.20 -5.31 -9.27
N CYS A 124 7.82 -4.17 -9.82
CA CYS A 124 6.58 -4.05 -10.58
C CYS A 124 6.73 -3.10 -11.77
N ALA A 125 5.78 -3.21 -12.71
CA ALA A 125 5.63 -2.23 -13.79
C ALA A 125 5.12 -0.90 -13.20
N GLU A 126 5.41 0.22 -13.87
CA GLU A 126 5.02 1.56 -13.40
C GLU A 126 3.50 1.68 -13.21
N GLU A 127 2.71 1.04 -14.06
CA GLU A 127 1.25 1.12 -14.02
C GLU A 127 0.70 0.50 -12.73
N ILE A 128 1.22 -0.65 -12.33
CA ILE A 128 0.84 -1.36 -11.09
C ILE A 128 1.28 -0.54 -9.87
N ALA A 129 2.50 -0.04 -9.94
CA ALA A 129 3.07 0.83 -8.93
C ALA A 129 2.23 2.08 -8.68
N ARG A 130 1.80 2.73 -9.78
CA ARG A 130 0.96 3.91 -9.73
C ARG A 130 -0.40 3.56 -9.14
N GLU A 131 -1.05 2.51 -9.60
CA GLU A 131 -2.35 2.07 -9.07
C GLU A 131 -2.33 1.75 -7.57
N LEU A 132 -1.30 1.03 -7.09
CA LEU A 132 -1.26 0.52 -5.71
C LEU A 132 -0.60 1.46 -4.70
N PHE A 133 0.38 2.24 -5.10
CA PHE A 133 1.23 3.02 -4.18
C PHE A 133 1.19 4.52 -4.40
N ILE A 134 0.82 4.97 -5.61
CA ILE A 134 0.59 6.39 -5.91
C ILE A 134 -0.92 6.58 -5.96
N GLY A 135 -1.52 6.79 -4.79
CA GLY A 135 -2.97 6.81 -4.61
C GLY A 135 -3.71 7.69 -5.65
N PRO A 136 -5.01 7.44 -5.86
CA PRO A 136 -5.80 8.12 -6.87
C PRO A 136 -5.74 9.64 -6.66
N GLU A 137 -5.46 10.39 -7.72
CA GLU A 137 -5.38 11.85 -7.65
C GLU A 137 -6.76 12.47 -7.41
N LYS A 138 -7.82 11.81 -7.91
CA LYS A 138 -9.22 12.22 -7.72
C LYS A 138 -10.16 11.01 -7.66
N CYS A 139 -11.26 11.17 -6.94
CA CYS A 139 -12.41 10.27 -7.03
C CYS A 139 -13.40 10.88 -8.03
N ASP A 140 -13.68 10.17 -9.12
CA ASP A 140 -14.75 10.55 -10.04
C ASP A 140 -16.07 10.03 -9.48
N TYR A 141 -16.80 10.89 -8.78
CA TYR A 141 -18.12 10.59 -8.24
C TYR A 141 -19.14 10.57 -9.37
N LEU A 142 -20.05 9.58 -9.38
CA LEU A 142 -21.17 9.54 -10.33
C LEU A 142 -21.99 10.83 -10.28
N VAL A 143 -22.05 11.41 -9.07
CA VAL A 143 -22.71 12.65 -8.78
C VAL A 143 -21.61 13.67 -8.48
N SER A 144 -21.50 14.73 -9.29
CA SER A 144 -20.50 15.81 -9.12
C SER A 144 -20.30 16.23 -7.67
N ASP A 145 -19.07 16.62 -7.30
CA ASP A 145 -18.66 17.01 -5.94
C ASP A 145 -19.63 17.93 -5.19
N GLN A 146 -20.27 18.88 -5.88
CA GLN A 146 -21.25 19.78 -5.25
C GLN A 146 -22.51 19.02 -4.83
N TRP A 147 -23.04 18.19 -5.72
CA TRP A 147 -24.22 17.38 -5.47
C TRP A 147 -23.94 16.25 -4.47
N PHE A 148 -22.74 15.70 -4.44
CA PHE A 148 -22.29 14.78 -3.39
C PHE A 148 -22.50 15.41 -2.00
N LYS A 149 -22.00 16.64 -1.78
CA LYS A 149 -22.15 17.35 -0.50
C LYS A 149 -23.62 17.60 -0.14
N VAL A 150 -24.44 17.98 -1.11
CA VAL A 150 -25.88 18.23 -0.90
C VAL A 150 -26.61 16.92 -0.53
N LEU A 151 -26.39 15.84 -1.29
CA LEU A 151 -27.03 14.55 -1.02
C LEU A 151 -26.63 13.99 0.34
N VAL A 152 -25.34 14.06 0.70
CA VAL A 152 -24.85 13.67 2.03
C VAL A 152 -25.55 14.49 3.12
N GLY A 153 -25.65 15.82 2.96
CA GLY A 153 -26.34 16.69 3.90
C GLY A 153 -27.83 16.37 4.09
N ILE A 154 -28.54 16.06 3.00
CA ILE A 154 -29.95 15.66 3.04
C ILE A 154 -30.08 14.30 3.76
N SER A 155 -29.24 13.33 3.41
CA SER A 155 -29.27 12.00 4.03
C SER A 155 -28.99 12.04 5.54
N LEU A 156 -28.03 12.87 5.99
CA LEU A 156 -27.74 13.05 7.42
C LEU A 156 -28.92 13.67 8.18
N SER A 157 -29.58 14.66 7.57
CA SER A 157 -30.80 15.27 8.15
C SER A 157 -31.91 14.25 8.32
N LEU A 158 -32.15 13.41 7.30
CA LEU A 158 -33.17 12.36 7.33
C LEU A 158 -32.85 11.27 8.37
N ILE A 159 -31.58 10.85 8.49
CA ILE A 159 -31.15 9.91 9.55
C ILE A 159 -31.46 10.49 10.92
N THR A 160 -31.13 11.76 11.15
CA THR A 160 -31.36 12.41 12.44
C THR A 160 -32.84 12.46 12.79
N ILE A 161 -33.69 12.88 11.84
CA ILE A 161 -35.15 12.89 12.02
C ILE A 161 -35.66 11.48 12.33
N SER A 162 -35.15 10.48 11.61
CA SER A 162 -35.56 9.09 11.79
C SER A 162 -35.13 8.48 13.12
N VAL A 163 -34.05 8.95 13.74
CA VAL A 163 -33.62 8.45 15.06
C VAL A 163 -34.47 9.05 16.18
N ILE A 164 -35.05 10.23 15.98
CA ILE A 164 -35.88 10.91 16.98
C ILE A 164 -37.34 10.40 16.94
N LEU A 165 -37.87 10.09 15.75
CA LEU A 165 -39.24 9.59 15.55
C LEU A 165 -39.64 8.41 16.46
N PRO A 166 -38.78 7.39 16.69
CA PRO A 166 -39.04 6.27 17.61
C PRO A 166 -39.43 6.64 19.03
N GLY A 167 -39.12 7.87 19.50
CA GLY A 167 -39.54 8.34 20.82
C GLY A 167 -41.06 8.45 21.00
N ASN A 168 -41.83 8.45 19.90
CA ASN A 168 -43.30 8.44 19.91
C ASN A 168 -43.91 7.11 19.43
N CYS A 169 -43.09 6.10 19.14
CA CYS A 169 -43.57 4.80 18.71
C CYS A 169 -44.09 3.97 19.87
N SER A 170 -44.78 2.88 19.55
CA SER A 170 -45.09 1.84 20.52
C SER A 170 -43.81 1.28 21.15
N TRP A 171 -43.89 0.92 22.44
CA TRP A 171 -42.75 0.35 23.17
C TRP A 171 -42.19 -0.89 22.48
N THR A 172 -43.05 -1.71 21.88
CA THR A 172 -42.67 -2.89 21.10
C THR A 172 -41.78 -2.52 19.92
N MET A 173 -42.18 -1.55 19.10
CA MET A 173 -41.39 -1.12 17.95
C MET A 173 -40.10 -0.41 18.36
N GLN A 174 -40.14 0.38 19.44
CA GLN A 174 -38.95 1.02 20.00
C GLN A 174 -37.90 -0.03 20.42
N ALA A 175 -38.33 -1.10 21.09
CA ALA A 175 -37.44 -2.21 21.48
C ALA A 175 -36.87 -2.94 20.26
N VAL A 176 -37.69 -3.24 19.25
CA VAL A 176 -37.24 -3.90 18.00
C VAL A 176 -36.18 -3.08 17.29
N ILE A 177 -36.44 -1.78 17.08
CA ILE A 177 -35.50 -0.87 16.41
C ILE A 177 -34.20 -0.76 17.21
N ALA A 178 -34.28 -0.64 18.54
CA ALA A 178 -33.11 -0.58 19.41
C ALA A 178 -32.26 -1.85 19.33
N VAL A 179 -32.88 -3.04 19.35
CA VAL A 179 -32.17 -4.32 19.22
C VAL A 179 -31.49 -4.43 17.86
N ILE A 180 -32.19 -4.10 16.77
CA ILE A 180 -31.60 -4.11 15.41
C ILE A 180 -30.38 -3.18 15.35
N TYR A 181 -30.49 -1.97 15.88
CA TYR A 181 -29.38 -1.01 15.91
C TYR A 181 -28.18 -1.56 16.67
N ILE A 182 -28.39 -2.08 17.89
CA ILE A 182 -27.31 -2.64 18.71
C ILE A 182 -26.63 -3.82 18.00
N VAL A 183 -27.41 -4.77 17.48
CA VAL A 183 -26.89 -5.95 16.78
C VAL A 183 -26.08 -5.54 15.55
N LEU A 184 -26.61 -4.64 14.72
CA LEU A 184 -25.89 -4.18 13.53
C LEU A 184 -24.59 -3.46 13.90
N ASN A 185 -24.59 -2.60 14.93
CA ASN A 185 -23.36 -1.94 15.38
C ASN A 185 -22.28 -2.95 15.82
N VAL A 186 -22.68 -3.98 16.58
CA VAL A 186 -21.75 -5.04 16.99
C VAL A 186 -21.22 -5.80 15.76
N LEU A 187 -22.08 -6.13 14.80
CA LEU A 187 -21.67 -6.83 13.58
C LEU A 187 -20.72 -5.99 12.71
N TYR A 188 -20.99 -4.69 12.54
CA TYR A 188 -20.08 -3.77 11.83
C TYR A 188 -18.74 -3.65 12.55
N TRP A 189 -18.76 -3.59 13.88
CA TRP A 189 -17.53 -3.60 14.68
C TRP A 189 -16.74 -4.90 14.49
N ILE A 190 -17.38 -6.07 14.54
CA ILE A 190 -16.72 -7.37 14.27
C ILE A 190 -16.15 -7.41 12.86
N ALA A 191 -16.89 -6.90 11.86
CA ALA A 191 -16.39 -6.83 10.50
C ALA A 191 -15.09 -6.03 10.42
N SER A 192 -14.94 -4.95 11.19
CA SER A 192 -13.69 -4.17 11.21
C SER A 192 -12.44 -4.94 11.71
N LEU A 193 -12.63 -6.05 12.44
CA LEU A 193 -11.55 -6.91 12.94
C LEU A 193 -11.09 -7.96 11.92
N LEU A 194 -11.83 -8.13 10.82
CA LEU A 194 -11.51 -9.13 9.80
C LEU A 194 -10.33 -8.67 8.93
N PRO A 195 -9.53 -9.61 8.41
CA PRO A 195 -8.39 -9.27 7.57
C PRO A 195 -8.83 -8.66 6.24
N GLN A 196 -8.07 -7.65 5.78
CA GLN A 196 -8.38 -6.85 4.58
C GLN A 196 -8.56 -7.69 3.30
N ARG A 197 -7.87 -8.84 3.21
CA ARG A 197 -7.96 -9.79 2.08
C ARG A 197 -9.36 -10.35 1.84
N LEU A 198 -10.26 -10.28 2.82
CA LEU A 198 -11.64 -10.77 2.67
C LEU A 198 -12.56 -9.75 2.02
N PHE A 199 -12.18 -8.47 2.03
CA PHE A 199 -13.02 -7.39 1.53
C PHE A 199 -12.78 -7.13 0.05
N TRP A 200 -11.53 -7.21 -0.38
CA TRP A 200 -11.07 -6.82 -1.70
C TRP A 200 -10.67 -8.03 -2.53
N ASP A 201 -11.10 -8.05 -3.79
CA ASP A 201 -10.63 -9.05 -4.74
C ASP A 201 -9.34 -8.56 -5.41
N LEU A 202 -8.22 -9.13 -4.99
CA LEU A 202 -6.89 -8.82 -5.52
C LEU A 202 -6.44 -9.82 -6.60
N SER A 203 -7.33 -10.66 -7.13
CA SER A 203 -7.00 -11.70 -8.13
C SER A 203 -6.41 -11.16 -9.44
N ARG A 204 -6.59 -9.87 -9.72
CA ARG A 204 -5.94 -9.15 -10.83
C ARG A 204 -4.40 -9.15 -10.72
N TYR A 205 -3.87 -9.15 -9.49
CA TYR A 205 -2.43 -9.03 -9.27
C TYR A 205 -1.80 -10.42 -9.12
N ASN A 206 -0.81 -10.72 -9.97
CA ASN A 206 0.03 -11.91 -9.77
C ASN A 206 1.24 -11.54 -8.91
N CYS A 207 1.30 -12.06 -7.69
CA CYS A 207 2.35 -11.80 -6.74
C CYS A 207 3.27 -13.02 -6.61
N ASP A 208 4.45 -12.95 -7.22
CA ASP A 208 5.47 -13.99 -7.13
C ASP A 208 6.54 -13.63 -6.09
N LEU A 209 6.98 -14.59 -5.28
CA LEU A 209 8.09 -14.39 -4.36
C LEU A 209 9.42 -14.48 -5.12
N VAL A 210 10.04 -13.32 -5.39
CA VAL A 210 11.30 -13.23 -6.14
C VAL A 210 12.54 -13.20 -5.22
N THR A 211 12.36 -13.31 -3.90
CA THR A 211 13.48 -13.23 -2.95
C THR A 211 14.49 -14.36 -3.15
N PRO A 212 15.75 -14.06 -3.52
CA PRO A 212 16.81 -15.07 -3.63
C PRO A 212 17.01 -15.85 -2.34
N GLU A 213 17.32 -17.14 -2.43
CA GLU A 213 17.44 -18.04 -1.27
C GLU A 213 18.47 -17.55 -0.23
N ASN A 214 19.57 -16.93 -0.69
CA ASN A 214 20.60 -16.36 0.17
C ASN A 214 20.13 -15.15 0.99
N LEU A 215 19.06 -14.47 0.54
CA LEU A 215 18.49 -13.27 1.18
C LEU A 215 17.26 -13.58 2.05
N GLN A 216 16.78 -14.83 2.04
CA GLN A 216 15.64 -15.24 2.86
C GLN A 216 16.01 -15.36 4.34
N PHE A 217 15.00 -15.24 5.21
CA PHE A 217 15.14 -15.43 6.66
C PHE A 217 16.09 -14.46 7.37
N ALA A 218 16.12 -13.19 6.93
CA ALA A 218 16.93 -12.14 7.55
C ALA A 218 16.61 -11.95 9.05
N ASP A 219 15.35 -12.18 9.42
CA ASP A 219 14.75 -12.07 10.75
C ASP A 219 15.09 -13.24 11.68
N LYS A 220 15.44 -14.41 11.14
CA LYS A 220 15.69 -15.62 11.94
C LYS A 220 17.10 -15.65 12.52
N VAL A 221 17.20 -16.13 13.76
CA VAL A 221 18.49 -16.46 14.39
C VAL A 221 18.91 -17.85 13.91
N ILE A 222 19.88 -17.89 13.01
CA ILE A 222 20.44 -19.14 12.46
C ILE A 222 21.85 -19.32 13.03
N GLN A 223 22.15 -20.53 13.54
CA GLN A 223 23.49 -20.84 14.05
C GLN A 223 24.54 -20.65 12.95
N GLY A 224 25.63 -19.95 13.28
CA GLY A 224 26.70 -19.64 12.32
C GLY A 224 26.45 -18.43 11.41
N LYS A 225 25.26 -17.79 11.47
CA LYS A 225 24.98 -16.55 10.73
C LYS A 225 24.92 -15.33 11.66
N PRO A 226 25.20 -14.11 11.15
CA PRO A 226 25.06 -12.90 11.94
C PRO A 226 23.64 -12.73 12.49
N LYS A 227 23.56 -12.24 13.74
CA LYS A 227 22.31 -11.96 14.44
C LYS A 227 21.43 -10.99 13.62
N PRO A 228 20.10 -11.13 13.67
CA PRO A 228 19.20 -10.20 13.00
C PRO A 228 19.44 -8.77 13.52
N SER A 229 19.66 -7.84 12.60
CA SER A 229 19.92 -6.43 12.92
C SER A 229 19.44 -5.56 11.76
N PHE A 230 19.17 -4.28 12.05
CA PHE A 230 18.79 -3.32 11.02
C PHE A 230 19.80 -3.26 9.87
N THR A 231 21.10 -3.26 10.20
CA THR A 231 22.18 -3.26 9.21
C THR A 231 22.18 -4.50 8.33
N LYS A 232 21.83 -5.68 8.87
CA LYS A 232 21.67 -6.91 8.08
C LYS A 232 20.54 -6.78 7.07
N SER A 233 19.38 -6.30 7.50
CA SER A 233 18.22 -6.09 6.63
C SER A 233 18.51 -5.03 5.56
N LEU A 234 19.21 -3.95 5.93
CA LEU A 234 19.65 -2.91 5.02
C LEU A 234 20.65 -3.45 3.97
N TRP A 235 21.61 -4.26 4.41
CA TRP A 235 22.57 -4.92 3.51
C TRP A 235 21.86 -5.82 2.50
N PHE A 236 20.92 -6.66 2.94
CA PHE A 236 20.16 -7.54 2.06
C PHE A 236 19.30 -6.74 1.07
N ALA A 237 18.75 -5.61 1.50
CA ALA A 237 18.01 -4.71 0.61
C ALA A 237 18.93 -4.11 -0.47
N ILE A 238 20.14 -3.66 -0.09
CA ILE A 238 21.14 -3.15 -1.04
C ILE A 238 21.59 -4.24 -2.02
N GLN A 239 21.80 -5.48 -1.55
CA GLN A 239 22.15 -6.60 -2.42
C GLN A 239 21.00 -6.96 -3.39
N ALA A 240 19.75 -6.84 -2.95
CA ALA A 240 18.59 -7.09 -3.79
C ALA A 240 18.32 -5.99 -4.84
N THR A 241 18.66 -4.73 -4.57
CA THR A 241 18.49 -3.61 -5.52
C THR A 241 19.73 -3.29 -6.33
N GLY A 242 20.92 -3.63 -5.85
CA GLY A 242 22.21 -3.23 -6.44
C GLY A 242 22.50 -1.73 -6.35
N GLN A 243 21.69 -0.97 -5.62
CA GLN A 243 21.75 0.50 -5.55
C GLN A 243 21.74 0.96 -4.10
N VAL A 244 22.33 2.13 -3.85
CA VAL A 244 22.43 2.73 -2.50
C VAL A 244 21.83 4.13 -2.43
N GLU A 245 21.51 4.75 -3.56
CA GLU A 245 20.98 6.11 -3.64
C GLU A 245 19.68 6.26 -2.85
N TRP A 246 18.80 5.26 -2.94
CA TRP A 246 17.53 5.22 -2.22
C TRP A 246 17.72 5.25 -0.70
N VAL A 247 18.84 4.75 -0.17
CA VAL A 247 19.13 4.75 1.29
C VAL A 247 19.29 6.18 1.79
N THR A 248 19.97 7.01 1.01
CA THR A 248 20.20 8.43 1.31
C THR A 248 18.94 9.26 1.12
N ILE A 249 18.16 8.98 0.06
CA ILE A 249 16.89 9.67 -0.23
C ILE A 249 15.85 9.37 0.86
N SER A 250 15.72 8.10 1.28
CA SER A 250 14.76 7.67 2.30
C SER A 250 15.18 7.99 3.73
N GLY A 251 16.41 8.46 3.96
CA GLY A 251 16.96 8.65 5.31
C GLY A 251 17.08 7.34 6.08
N ALA A 252 17.31 6.22 5.39
CA ALA A 252 17.49 4.91 5.99
C ALA A 252 18.79 4.81 6.81
N ALA A 253 19.83 5.56 6.43
CA ALA A 253 21.06 5.70 7.18
C ALA A 253 21.28 7.16 7.63
N PRO A 254 21.94 7.39 8.79
CA PRO A 254 22.37 8.72 9.21
C PRO A 254 23.31 9.36 8.18
N ARG A 255 23.15 10.68 7.95
CA ARG A 255 24.07 11.47 7.11
C ARG A 255 25.34 11.79 7.90
N ARG A 256 26.25 10.82 7.99
CA ARG A 256 27.58 10.99 8.57
C ARG A 256 28.65 10.38 7.65
N PRO A 257 29.90 10.88 7.68
CA PRO A 257 30.97 10.41 6.79
C PRO A 257 31.24 8.90 6.89
N GLU A 258 31.07 8.31 8.07
CA GLU A 258 31.27 6.87 8.29
C GLU A 258 30.21 6.04 7.56
N TRP A 259 28.96 6.50 7.60
CA TRP A 259 27.85 5.84 6.90
C TRP A 259 27.95 6.02 5.40
N GLU A 260 28.40 7.17 4.91
CA GLU A 260 28.67 7.38 3.49
C GLU A 260 29.78 6.45 2.98
N THR A 261 30.85 6.30 3.76
CA THR A 261 31.93 5.36 3.45
C THR A 261 31.43 3.93 3.43
N TRP A 262 30.64 3.53 4.44
CA TRP A 262 30.03 2.20 4.49
C TRP A 262 29.09 1.94 3.30
N LEU A 263 28.26 2.92 2.91
CA LEU A 263 27.36 2.79 1.78
C LEU A 263 28.11 2.65 0.46
N LYS A 264 29.22 3.37 0.29
CA LYS A 264 30.10 3.20 -0.88
C LYS A 264 30.68 1.79 -0.94
N LEU A 265 31.23 1.29 0.18
CA LEU A 265 31.72 -0.09 0.27
C LEU A 265 30.61 -1.11 0.01
N ALA A 266 29.40 -0.87 0.51
CA ALA A 266 28.26 -1.73 0.29
C ALA A 266 27.82 -1.75 -1.19
N HIS A 267 27.89 -0.61 -1.88
CA HIS A 267 27.62 -0.56 -3.32
C HIS A 267 28.65 -1.38 -4.11
N ASP A 268 29.94 -1.16 -3.83
CA ASP A 268 31.06 -1.85 -4.49
C ASP A 268 31.03 -3.36 -4.25
N ASN A 269 30.56 -3.80 -3.07
CA ASN A 269 30.46 -5.20 -2.69
C ASN A 269 29.08 -5.82 -2.93
N SER A 270 28.12 -5.10 -3.51
CA SER A 270 26.72 -5.56 -3.67
C SER A 270 26.59 -6.94 -4.35
N GLY A 271 27.51 -7.24 -5.27
CA GLY A 271 27.62 -8.55 -5.95
C GLY A 271 28.31 -9.67 -5.16
N ASN A 272 28.81 -9.42 -3.94
CA ASN A 272 29.52 -10.38 -3.11
C ASN A 272 28.64 -10.81 -1.90
N PRO A 273 28.04 -12.01 -1.90
CA PRO A 273 27.19 -12.49 -0.81
C PRO A 273 27.92 -12.67 0.53
N GLU A 274 29.23 -12.92 0.50
CA GLU A 274 30.03 -13.27 1.68
C GLU A 274 30.68 -12.04 2.35
N TRP A 275 30.39 -10.83 1.86
CA TRP A 275 30.93 -9.63 2.46
C TRP A 275 30.33 -9.36 3.84
N ASP A 276 31.17 -9.21 4.87
CA ASP A 276 30.76 -8.92 6.24
C ASP A 276 30.37 -7.45 6.43
N ALA A 277 29.19 -7.10 5.91
CA ALA A 277 28.65 -5.75 5.98
C ALA A 277 28.47 -5.25 7.42
N ILE A 278 28.18 -6.14 8.37
CA ILE A 278 27.92 -5.78 9.77
C ILE A 278 29.24 -5.52 10.50
N GLY A 279 30.21 -6.42 10.34
CA GLY A 279 31.55 -6.24 10.91
C GLY A 279 32.24 -5.00 10.38
N GLU A 280 32.09 -4.71 9.08
CA GLU A 280 32.68 -3.51 8.47
C GLU A 280 32.04 -2.21 8.99
N LYS A 281 30.70 -2.20 9.18
CA LYS A 281 30.04 -1.10 9.88
C LYS A 281 30.61 -0.94 11.29
N ASP A 282 30.72 -2.02 12.05
CA ASP A 282 31.21 -1.96 13.43
C ASP A 282 32.66 -1.47 13.51
N ARG A 283 33.50 -1.83 12.53
CA ARG A 283 34.88 -1.33 12.39
C ARG A 283 34.89 0.19 12.18
N LEU A 284 34.14 0.69 11.19
CA LEU A 284 34.08 2.12 10.87
C LEU A 284 33.53 2.96 12.03
N MET A 285 32.51 2.48 12.72
CA MET A 285 31.94 3.18 13.88
C MET A 285 32.91 3.24 15.07
N LYS A 286 33.68 2.16 15.30
CA LYS A 286 34.72 2.14 16.35
C LYS A 286 35.85 3.12 16.03
N GLU A 287 36.30 3.16 14.78
CA GLU A 287 37.35 4.10 14.34
C GLU A 287 36.90 5.55 14.50
N ALA A 288 35.68 5.88 14.10
CA ALA A 288 35.13 7.22 14.28
C ALA A 288 34.98 7.62 15.75
N HIS A 289 34.58 6.69 16.62
CA HIS A 289 34.51 6.95 18.06
C HIS A 289 35.88 7.24 18.65
N LYS A 290 36.90 6.45 18.28
CA LYS A 290 38.30 6.67 18.70
C LYS A 290 38.84 8.01 18.22
N ASN A 291 38.58 8.37 16.97
CA ASN A 291 39.01 9.65 16.39
C ASN A 291 38.32 10.84 17.09
N SER A 292 37.03 10.72 17.41
CA SER A 292 36.29 11.75 18.15
C SER A 292 36.84 11.95 19.57
N GLN A 293 37.14 10.86 20.29
CA GLN A 293 37.76 10.94 21.62
C GLN A 293 39.17 11.55 21.59
N SER A 294 39.97 11.21 20.57
CA SER A 294 41.30 11.80 20.36
C SER A 294 41.19 13.31 20.16
N SER A 295 40.28 13.78 19.30
CA SER A 295 40.09 15.22 19.06
C SER A 295 39.62 15.98 20.30
N ILE A 296 38.73 15.39 21.11
CA ILE A 296 38.30 15.99 22.39
C ILE A 296 39.47 16.08 23.38
N SER A 297 40.29 15.03 23.47
CA SER A 297 41.45 15.03 24.39
C SER A 297 42.54 16.04 24.00
N VAL A 298 42.67 16.36 22.71
CA VAL A 298 43.57 17.41 22.21
C VAL A 298 43.02 18.79 22.56
N PHE A 299 41.72 19.03 22.33
CA PHE A 299 41.07 20.30 22.66
C PHE A 299 41.14 20.63 24.16
N VAL A 300 40.86 19.66 25.04
CA VAL A 300 40.95 19.85 26.50
C VAL A 300 42.38 20.18 26.94
N ARG A 301 43.39 19.67 26.23
CA ARG A 301 44.80 19.94 26.54
C ARG A 301 45.25 21.32 26.08
N GLU A 302 44.66 21.87 25.01
CA GLU A 302 44.92 23.24 24.55
C GLU A 302 44.20 24.31 25.39
N GLU A 303 43.00 24.04 25.93
CA GLU A 303 42.32 24.97 26.87
C GLU A 303 42.95 25.01 28.28
N SER A 304 43.76 24.02 28.62
CA SER A 304 44.42 23.91 29.94
C SER A 304 45.87 24.43 29.97
N ALA A 305 46.34 25.03 28.87
CA ALA A 305 47.69 25.59 28.70
C ALA A 305 47.62 27.12 28.54
#